data_AF-A0A239GLW6-F1
#
_entry.id   AF-A0A239GLW6-F1
#
_cell.length_a   1.000
_cell.length_b   1.000
_cell.length_c   1.000
_cell.angle_alpha   90.00
_cell.angle_beta   90.00
_cell.angle_gamma   90.00
#
_symmetry.space_group_name_H-M   'P 1'
#
loop_
_entity.id
_entity.type
_entity.pdbx_description
1 polymer ?
#
loop_
_entity_poly.entity_id
_entity_poly.type
_entity_poly.pdbx_seq_one_letter_code
_entity_poly.pdbx_strand_id
1 'polypeptide(L)'
;MGLFRLNYTKEDLSDGFMEKANKEPIDYEKDFENWLENSPHVLFEDDSSTIMWIGRQVSTTSYETTKFPDLLGIDSNGDVVILELKKGRTPRDVVAQILEYAAWASRLTYEDLNVLAMKYYDRDVQYQGMELREIHQLVFYPDDEMIKLTKFNENLRLYIVAEEITKTVRDVVRYLSGSGNIDINCMKYEVFKAGNGEFYISTEMDKSNIPISKSTSLRTNSTGWNGEIPVKQIVKTAVDMVLESRTDGIFTAKEVISQVITQYSDCNKSTIRCQLYADCVNHSSRKHYKGGQLDLYYFVGNGRFRLFNRNKDGEWNADGEKIE
;
A
#
# COMPACT_ATOMS: atom_id res chain seq x y z
N MET A 1 5.61 -3.29 -21.07
CA MET A 1 5.13 -2.46 -22.21
C MET A 1 6.17 -1.38 -22.48
N GLY A 2 6.34 -0.85 -23.70
CA GLY A 2 7.30 0.24 -23.91
C GLY A 2 6.77 1.55 -23.32
N LEU A 3 7.58 2.28 -22.54
CA LEU A 3 7.26 3.63 -22.12
C LEU A 3 7.79 4.63 -23.16
N PHE A 4 6.98 5.62 -23.53
CA PHE A 4 7.31 6.62 -24.53
C PHE A 4 7.01 8.02 -23.98
N ARG A 5 7.89 8.97 -24.28
CA ARG A 5 7.65 10.40 -24.07
C ARG A 5 7.05 10.96 -25.35
N LEU A 6 5.94 11.70 -25.23
CA LEU A 6 5.40 12.48 -26.35
C LEU A 6 6.17 13.79 -26.46
N ASN A 7 6.86 14.02 -27.58
CA ASN A 7 7.45 15.30 -27.92
C ASN A 7 6.46 16.05 -28.81
N TYR A 8 6.00 17.21 -28.37
CA TYR A 8 5.02 18.06 -29.07
C TYR A 8 5.26 19.53 -28.73
N THR A 9 4.75 20.44 -29.56
CA THR A 9 4.77 21.88 -29.23
C THR A 9 3.62 22.19 -28.26
N LYS A 10 3.81 23.12 -27.30
CA LYS A 10 2.78 23.38 -26.26
C LYS A 10 1.39 23.74 -26.81
N GLU A 11 1.30 24.10 -28.09
CA GLU A 11 0.12 24.63 -28.76
C GLU A 11 -0.65 23.59 -29.59
N ASP A 12 -0.04 22.44 -29.94
CA ASP A 12 -0.69 21.40 -30.75
C ASP A 12 -0.18 20.01 -30.35
N LEU A 13 -1.08 19.11 -29.92
CA LEU A 13 -0.74 17.72 -29.59
C LEU A 13 -0.69 16.83 -30.84
N SER A 14 -1.31 17.27 -31.94
CA SER A 14 -1.48 16.46 -33.14
C SER A 14 -0.21 16.32 -33.98
N ASP A 15 0.75 17.22 -33.80
CA ASP A 15 2.08 17.18 -34.43
C ASP A 15 3.09 16.31 -33.65
N GLY A 16 2.67 15.76 -32.51
CA GLY A 16 3.55 15.08 -31.58
C GLY A 16 4.12 13.77 -32.12
N PHE A 17 5.37 13.48 -31.79
CA PHE A 17 6.00 12.18 -32.06
C PHE A 17 6.45 11.49 -30.76
N MET A 18 6.34 10.16 -30.75
CA MET A 18 6.70 9.35 -29.59
C MET A 18 8.19 8.99 -29.62
N GLU A 19 8.91 9.40 -28.59
CA GLU A 19 10.29 8.99 -28.35
C GLU A 19 10.31 7.92 -27.25
N LYS A 20 10.97 6.80 -27.51
CA LYS A 20 11.03 5.70 -26.55
C LYS A 20 11.85 6.12 -25.34
N ALA A 21 11.28 5.98 -24.14
CA ALA A 21 12.04 6.17 -22.91
C ALA A 21 13.05 5.02 -22.76
N ASN A 22 14.27 5.36 -22.37
CA ASN A 22 15.33 4.37 -22.18
C ASN A 22 15.10 3.66 -20.84
N LYS A 23 15.18 2.32 -20.89
CA LYS A 23 15.30 1.51 -19.69
C LYS A 23 16.75 1.62 -19.24
N GLU A 24 16.98 2.31 -18.13
CA GLU A 24 18.30 2.43 -17.56
C GLU A 24 18.48 1.29 -16.55
N PRO A 25 19.55 0.47 -16.65
CA PRO A 25 19.90 -0.50 -15.63
C PRO A 25 20.54 0.26 -14.46
N ILE A 26 19.72 0.89 -13.63
CA ILE A 26 20.25 1.73 -12.57
C ILE A 26 20.63 0.87 -11.35
N ASP A 27 21.70 1.25 -10.66
CA ASP A 27 22.23 0.54 -9.50
C ASP A 27 21.48 0.92 -8.21
N TYR A 28 20.19 0.56 -8.15
CA TYR A 28 19.21 1.16 -7.23
C TYR A 28 18.46 0.18 -6.33
N GLU A 29 19.06 -0.92 -5.87
CA GLU A 29 18.37 -1.75 -4.84
C GLU A 29 18.03 -0.90 -3.61
N LYS A 30 19.02 -0.17 -3.08
CA LYS A 30 18.85 0.76 -1.95
C LYS A 30 17.90 1.93 -2.23
N ASP A 31 17.93 2.49 -3.43
CA ASP A 31 17.08 3.63 -3.79
C ASP A 31 15.64 3.21 -4.06
N PHE A 32 15.43 2.03 -4.65
CA PHE A 32 14.10 1.47 -4.83
C PHE A 32 13.50 1.04 -3.48
N GLU A 33 14.28 0.49 -2.56
CA GLU A 33 13.85 0.32 -1.16
C GLU A 33 13.35 1.64 -0.57
N ASN A 34 14.12 2.74 -0.71
CA ASN A 34 13.69 4.06 -0.22
C ASN A 34 12.37 4.49 -0.88
N TRP A 35 12.20 4.25 -2.18
CA TRP A 35 10.97 4.63 -2.88
C TRP A 35 9.77 3.82 -2.40
N LEU A 36 9.93 2.51 -2.17
CA LEU A 36 8.89 1.64 -1.59
C LEU A 36 8.58 2.02 -0.15
N GLU A 37 9.59 2.37 0.63
CA GLU A 37 9.46 2.84 2.01
C GLU A 37 8.60 4.12 2.06
N ASN A 38 8.84 5.05 1.12
CA ASN A 38 8.09 6.30 0.99
C ASN A 38 6.74 6.16 0.27
N SER A 39 6.55 5.09 -0.50
CA SER A 39 5.39 4.85 -1.36
C SER A 39 4.87 3.41 -1.26
N PRO A 40 4.52 2.91 -0.06
CA PRO A 40 4.10 1.51 0.12
C PRO A 40 2.84 1.13 -0.66
N HIS A 41 1.99 2.11 -1.00
CA HIS A 41 0.78 1.91 -1.80
C HIS A 41 1.07 1.24 -3.16
N VAL A 42 2.27 1.40 -3.74
CA VAL A 42 2.63 0.82 -5.04
C VAL A 42 2.66 -0.71 -5.04
N LEU A 43 2.67 -1.33 -3.85
CA LEU A 43 2.61 -2.79 -3.66
C LEU A 43 1.19 -3.34 -3.74
N PHE A 44 0.18 -2.47 -3.80
CA PHE A 44 -1.23 -2.84 -3.87
C PHE A 44 -1.82 -2.44 -5.22
N GLU A 45 -2.87 -3.15 -5.63
CA GLU A 45 -3.63 -2.77 -6.82
C GLU A 45 -4.62 -1.64 -6.51
N ASP A 46 -5.01 -1.47 -5.25
CA ASP A 46 -5.83 -0.36 -4.80
C ASP A 46 -4.99 0.74 -4.16
N ASP A 47 -5.27 1.99 -4.53
CA ASP A 47 -4.57 3.17 -4.02
C ASP A 47 -4.91 3.50 -2.55
N SER A 48 -5.83 2.74 -1.94
CA SER A 48 -6.29 2.92 -0.56
C SER A 48 -5.57 2.04 0.45
N SER A 49 -4.70 1.14 0.00
CA SER A 49 -3.94 0.24 0.87
C SER A 49 -2.53 0.77 1.06
N THR A 50 -2.01 0.62 2.27
CA THR A 50 -0.68 1.10 2.64
C THR A 50 -0.09 0.17 3.69
N ILE A 51 1.22 0.29 3.91
CA ILE A 51 1.98 -0.48 4.89
C ILE A 51 2.65 0.51 5.85
N MET A 52 2.53 0.23 7.13
CA MET A 52 3.31 0.88 8.17
C MET A 52 4.62 0.11 8.34
N TRP A 53 5.70 0.59 7.77
CA TRP A 53 7.01 -0.04 7.93
C TRP A 53 7.48 0.05 9.39
N ILE A 54 8.03 -1.04 9.92
CA ILE A 54 8.53 -1.16 11.29
C ILE A 54 9.96 -1.67 11.33
N GLY A 55 10.60 -1.78 10.16
CA GLY A 55 11.92 -2.32 10.06
C GLY A 55 12.45 -2.36 8.64
N ARG A 56 13.75 -2.10 8.54
CA ARG A 56 14.55 -2.22 7.33
C ARG A 56 15.80 -2.99 7.65
N GLN A 57 16.14 -3.99 6.83
CA GLN A 57 17.29 -4.86 7.08
C GLN A 57 17.30 -5.36 8.54
N VAL A 58 16.15 -5.90 8.99
CA VAL A 58 15.91 -6.21 10.42
C VAL A 58 16.70 -7.43 10.86
N SER A 59 17.55 -7.27 11.88
CA SER A 59 18.40 -8.36 12.38
C SER A 59 17.56 -9.47 13.01
N THR A 60 17.48 -10.60 12.32
CA THR A 60 16.96 -11.83 12.88
C THR A 60 18.07 -12.47 13.72
N THR A 61 17.97 -12.36 15.05
CA THR A 61 18.98 -12.94 15.95
C THR A 61 18.67 -14.43 16.14
N SER A 62 19.01 -15.26 15.16
CA SER A 62 19.05 -16.71 15.33
C SER A 62 20.27 -17.31 14.64
N TYR A 63 20.87 -18.30 15.30
CA TYR A 63 22.15 -18.91 14.97
C TYR A 63 22.24 -19.40 13.52
N GLU A 64 23.42 -19.16 12.94
CA GLU A 64 23.86 -19.55 11.59
C GLU A 64 23.15 -18.82 10.43
N THR A 65 23.78 -17.71 10.01
CA THR A 65 23.40 -16.78 8.92
C THR A 65 22.29 -15.78 9.26
N THR A 66 22.71 -14.59 9.69
CA THR A 66 21.84 -13.41 9.79
C THR A 66 21.41 -13.02 8.38
N LYS A 67 20.24 -13.46 7.95
CA LYS A 67 19.59 -12.93 6.74
C LYS A 67 18.43 -12.04 7.17
N PHE A 68 18.27 -10.94 6.45
CA PHE A 68 17.45 -9.80 6.83
C PHE A 68 16.45 -9.54 5.70
N PRO A 69 15.13 -9.43 5.96
CA PRO A 69 14.23 -8.92 4.94
C PRO A 69 14.60 -7.46 4.63
N ASP A 70 14.46 -7.06 3.37
CA ASP A 70 14.75 -5.69 2.95
C ASP A 70 13.81 -4.72 3.67
N LEU A 71 12.51 -5.01 3.68
CA LEU A 71 11.50 -4.26 4.43
C LEU A 71 10.57 -5.20 5.22
N LEU A 72 10.22 -4.75 6.43
CA LEU A 72 9.28 -5.39 7.33
C LEU A 72 8.25 -4.34 7.79
N GLY A 73 6.96 -4.64 7.63
CA GLY A 73 5.89 -3.73 7.95
C GLY A 73 4.68 -4.42 8.55
N ILE A 74 3.69 -3.60 8.88
CA ILE A 74 2.39 -4.02 9.41
C ILE A 74 1.31 -3.37 8.56
N ASP A 75 0.31 -4.15 8.18
CA ASP A 75 -0.84 -3.64 7.43
C ASP A 75 -1.95 -3.11 8.37
N SER A 76 -3.03 -2.62 7.79
CA SER A 76 -4.14 -2.08 8.58
C SER A 76 -4.88 -3.12 9.44
N ASN A 77 -4.73 -4.42 9.16
CA ASN A 77 -5.29 -5.52 9.96
C ASN A 77 -4.32 -6.01 11.06
N GLY A 78 -3.11 -5.46 11.12
CA GLY A 78 -2.05 -5.88 12.04
C GLY A 78 -1.27 -7.12 11.58
N ASP A 79 -1.47 -7.55 10.33
CA ASP A 79 -0.71 -8.65 9.74
C ASP A 79 0.69 -8.16 9.38
N VAL A 80 1.68 -9.04 9.52
CA VAL A 80 3.07 -8.70 9.18
C VAL A 80 3.27 -8.81 7.68
N VAL A 81 3.86 -7.77 7.09
CA VAL A 81 4.22 -7.70 5.69
C VAL A 81 5.73 -7.79 5.55
N ILE A 82 6.22 -8.73 4.75
CA ILE A 82 7.64 -8.95 4.47
C ILE A 82 7.88 -8.73 3.00
N LEU A 83 8.89 -7.93 2.67
CA LEU A 83 9.28 -7.66 1.31
C LEU A 83 10.74 -8.03 1.09
N GLU A 84 10.98 -8.77 0.01
CA GLU A 84 12.30 -9.05 -0.54
C GLU A 84 12.39 -8.44 -1.94
N LEU A 85 13.34 -7.53 -2.11
CA LEU A 85 13.67 -6.88 -3.37
C LEU A 85 14.81 -7.65 -4.04
N LYS A 86 14.77 -7.71 -5.38
CA LYS A 86 15.89 -8.22 -6.18
C LYS A 86 16.10 -7.35 -7.40
N LYS A 87 17.33 -6.85 -7.55
CA LYS A 87 17.75 -6.22 -8.80
C LYS A 87 17.77 -7.24 -9.95
N GLY A 88 17.22 -6.85 -11.10
CA GLY A 88 17.25 -7.68 -12.30
C GLY A 88 16.40 -8.95 -12.20
N ARG A 89 16.96 -10.06 -12.65
CA ARG A 89 16.29 -11.36 -12.73
C ARG A 89 16.33 -12.09 -11.39
N THR A 90 15.16 -12.45 -10.87
CA THR A 90 15.02 -13.23 -9.63
C THR A 90 15.86 -14.52 -9.65
N PRO A 91 16.73 -14.74 -8.65
CA PRO A 91 17.39 -16.01 -8.47
C PRO A 91 16.39 -17.03 -7.89
N ARG A 92 16.68 -18.34 -8.00
CA ARG A 92 15.74 -19.39 -7.54
C ARG A 92 15.57 -19.41 -6.02
N ASP A 93 16.64 -19.07 -5.30
CA ASP A 93 16.71 -19.08 -3.84
C ASP A 93 15.94 -17.93 -3.17
N VAL A 94 15.48 -16.92 -3.93
CA VAL A 94 14.64 -15.83 -3.40
C VAL A 94 13.38 -16.36 -2.68
N VAL A 95 12.81 -17.46 -3.17
CA VAL A 95 11.65 -18.09 -2.54
C VAL A 95 12.04 -18.73 -1.21
N ALA A 96 13.20 -19.40 -1.15
CA ALA A 96 13.69 -19.96 0.12
C ALA A 96 13.96 -18.84 1.13
N GLN A 97 14.60 -17.75 0.68
CA GLN A 97 14.91 -16.59 1.50
C GLN A 97 13.66 -15.94 2.11
N ILE A 98 12.63 -15.65 1.32
CA ILE A 98 11.40 -15.04 1.85
C ILE A 98 10.61 -15.99 2.77
N LEU A 99 10.67 -17.30 2.53
CA LEU A 99 10.08 -18.30 3.43
C LEU A 99 10.86 -18.49 4.73
N GLU A 100 12.19 -18.34 4.71
CA GLU A 100 13.03 -18.27 5.93
C GLU A 100 12.58 -17.09 6.79
N TYR A 101 12.33 -15.92 6.18
CA TYR A 101 11.79 -14.75 6.89
C TYR A 101 10.38 -14.97 7.41
N ALA A 102 9.50 -15.61 6.63
CA ALA A 102 8.16 -15.95 7.11
C ALA A 102 8.21 -16.89 8.32
N ALA A 103 9.07 -17.90 8.28
CA ALA A 103 9.28 -18.82 9.40
C ALA A 103 9.82 -18.12 10.66
N TRP A 104 10.68 -17.10 10.50
CA TRP A 104 11.10 -16.24 11.60
C TRP A 104 9.97 -15.34 12.11
N ALA A 105 9.31 -14.60 11.20
CA ALA A 105 8.30 -13.61 11.53
C ALA A 105 7.06 -14.21 12.19
N SER A 106 6.64 -15.41 11.77
CA SER A 106 5.53 -16.15 12.38
C SER A 106 5.71 -16.46 13.87
N ARG A 107 6.93 -16.35 14.42
CA ARG A 107 7.22 -16.54 15.85
C ARG A 107 7.27 -15.25 16.65
N LEU A 108 7.20 -14.09 15.98
CA LEU A 108 7.29 -12.80 16.65
C LEU A 108 6.03 -12.53 17.45
N THR A 109 6.23 -12.20 18.72
CA THR A 109 5.18 -11.74 19.63
C THR A 109 4.86 -10.27 19.38
N TYR A 110 3.79 -9.77 20.02
CA TYR A 110 3.50 -8.34 20.01
C TYR A 110 4.68 -7.54 20.58
N GLU A 111 5.30 -8.02 21.66
CA GLU A 111 6.43 -7.38 22.31
C GLU A 111 7.64 -7.31 21.38
N ASP A 112 7.92 -8.37 20.61
CA ASP A 112 9.01 -8.35 19.61
C ASP A 112 8.74 -7.31 18.53
N LEU A 113 7.52 -7.27 17.99
CA LEU A 113 7.13 -6.29 16.97
C LEU A 113 7.14 -4.86 17.51
N ASN A 114 6.77 -4.67 18.78
CA ASN A 114 6.81 -3.38 19.45
C ASN A 114 8.25 -2.86 19.55
N VAL A 115 9.19 -3.70 19.96
CA VAL A 115 10.62 -3.35 20.00
C VAL A 115 11.14 -2.96 18.61
N LEU A 116 10.74 -3.69 17.56
CA LEU A 116 11.11 -3.35 16.19
C LEU A 116 10.56 -1.98 15.77
N ALA A 117 9.27 -1.74 15.99
CA ALA A 117 8.61 -0.48 15.65
C ALA A 117 9.22 0.71 16.41
N MET A 118 9.37 0.60 17.74
CA MET A 118 9.99 1.65 18.55
C MET A 118 11.40 1.99 18.08
N LYS A 119 12.20 0.99 17.73
CA LYS A 119 13.55 1.18 17.19
C LYS A 119 13.53 1.87 15.82
N TYR A 120 12.60 1.49 14.95
CA TYR A 120 12.48 2.07 13.63
C TYR A 120 12.06 3.55 13.68
N TYR A 121 11.16 3.90 14.61
CA TYR A 121 10.65 5.25 14.80
C TYR A 121 11.41 6.10 15.85
N ASP A 122 12.54 5.63 16.37
CA ASP A 122 13.30 6.32 17.43
C ASP A 122 13.74 7.76 17.05
N ARG A 123 13.88 8.03 15.75
CA ARG A 123 14.26 9.35 15.21
C ARG A 123 13.11 10.10 14.55
N ASP A 124 11.91 9.52 14.52
CA ASP A 124 10.73 10.14 13.95
C ASP A 124 10.06 11.01 15.02
N VAL A 125 10.05 12.33 14.81
CA VAL A 125 9.51 13.30 15.78
C VAL A 125 8.04 13.04 16.12
N GLN A 126 7.27 12.46 15.20
CA GLN A 126 5.85 12.20 15.41
C GLN A 126 5.60 10.93 16.21
N TYR A 127 6.40 9.88 16.00
CA TYR A 127 6.16 8.54 16.55
C TYR A 127 7.15 8.13 17.65
N GLN A 128 8.14 8.95 17.95
CA GLN A 128 9.16 8.66 18.95
C GLN A 128 8.54 8.34 20.32
N GLY A 129 8.94 7.20 20.89
CA GLY A 129 8.50 6.74 22.21
C GLY A 129 7.09 6.16 22.25
N MET A 130 6.38 6.11 21.12
CA MET A 130 5.07 5.48 21.02
C MET A 130 5.20 3.95 20.85
N GLU A 131 4.24 3.23 21.42
CA GLU A 131 4.10 1.79 21.22
C GLU A 131 3.53 1.49 19.83
N LEU A 132 3.86 0.33 19.27
CA LEU A 132 3.38 -0.16 17.95
C LEU A 132 1.88 0.05 17.75
N ARG A 133 1.08 -0.22 18.79
CA ARG A 133 -0.38 -0.14 18.72
C ARG A 133 -0.88 1.29 18.60
N GLU A 134 -0.19 2.23 19.23
CA GLU A 134 -0.52 3.64 19.17
C GLU A 134 -0.16 4.20 17.79
N ILE A 135 1.01 3.83 17.26
CA ILE A 135 1.43 4.19 15.90
C ILE A 135 0.45 3.61 14.88
N HIS A 136 0.10 2.33 15.00
CA HIS A 136 -0.90 1.67 14.14
C HIS A 136 -2.24 2.38 14.16
N GLN A 137 -2.74 2.74 15.36
CA GLN A 137 -3.96 3.51 15.51
C GLN A 137 -3.86 4.87 14.81
N LEU A 138 -2.76 5.61 14.97
CA LEU A 138 -2.58 6.90 14.30
C LEU A 138 -2.52 6.78 12.77
N VAL A 139 -1.91 5.72 12.25
CA VAL A 139 -1.76 5.52 10.80
C VAL A 139 -3.09 5.12 10.16
N PHE A 140 -3.80 4.14 10.74
CA PHE A 140 -4.96 3.50 10.11
C PHE A 140 -6.33 3.93 10.67
N TYR A 141 -6.37 4.41 11.93
CA TYR A 141 -7.60 4.81 12.64
C TYR A 141 -7.49 6.16 13.40
N PRO A 142 -6.92 7.21 12.79
CA PRO A 142 -6.66 8.52 13.40
C PRO A 142 -7.88 9.23 14.00
N ASP A 143 -9.08 8.99 13.47
CA ASP A 143 -10.32 9.62 13.94
C ASP A 143 -11.01 8.88 15.10
N ASP A 144 -10.45 7.74 15.51
CA ASP A 144 -11.04 6.90 16.53
C ASP A 144 -10.19 6.95 17.80
N GLU A 145 -10.76 7.45 18.88
CA GLU A 145 -10.08 7.54 20.17
C GLU A 145 -9.91 6.16 20.83
N MET A 146 -10.70 5.16 20.40
CA MET A 146 -10.57 3.80 20.90
C MET A 146 -9.64 2.99 19.99
N ILE A 147 -8.62 2.41 20.61
CA ILE A 147 -7.76 1.39 20.03
C ILE A 147 -8.61 0.30 19.37
N LYS A 148 -8.49 0.15 18.05
CA LYS A 148 -9.27 -0.84 17.30
C LYS A 148 -8.68 -2.24 17.36
N LEU A 149 -7.36 -2.33 17.32
CA LEU A 149 -6.69 -3.59 17.14
C LEU A 149 -6.06 -4.08 18.44
N THR A 150 -6.34 -5.34 18.78
CA THR A 150 -5.85 -6.00 20.00
C THR A 150 -4.89 -7.14 19.71
N LYS A 151 -4.85 -7.62 18.47
CA LYS A 151 -4.05 -8.74 18.00
C LYS A 151 -3.20 -8.29 16.82
N PHE A 152 -1.96 -8.75 16.77
CA PHE A 152 -1.01 -8.49 15.71
C PHE A 152 -0.39 -9.82 15.29
N ASN A 153 0.10 -9.89 14.05
CA ASN A 153 0.80 -11.06 13.50
C ASN A 153 -0.03 -12.35 13.44
N GLU A 154 -1.33 -12.24 13.18
CA GLU A 154 -2.17 -13.43 12.97
C GLU A 154 -1.92 -14.06 11.59
N ASN A 155 -1.57 -13.23 10.59
CA ASN A 155 -1.17 -13.67 9.26
C ASN A 155 0.10 -12.96 8.79
N LEU A 156 0.72 -13.53 7.75
CA LEU A 156 1.87 -12.97 7.05
C LEU A 156 1.50 -12.70 5.59
N ARG A 157 1.99 -11.59 5.04
CA ARG A 157 1.98 -11.30 3.59
C ARG A 157 3.39 -11.12 3.07
N LEU A 158 3.71 -11.82 2.00
CA LEU A 158 5.06 -11.91 1.46
C LEU A 158 5.09 -11.30 0.05
N TYR A 159 6.03 -10.38 -0.19
CA TYR A 159 6.23 -9.75 -1.48
C TYR A 159 7.64 -10.01 -2.00
N ILE A 160 7.73 -10.60 -3.20
CA ILE A 160 8.97 -10.65 -3.97
C ILE A 160 8.88 -9.56 -5.05
N VAL A 161 9.78 -8.58 -5.00
CA VAL A 161 9.78 -7.46 -5.94
C VAL A 161 11.04 -7.52 -6.80
N ALA A 162 10.92 -7.51 -8.13
CA ALA A 162 12.09 -7.58 -9.00
C ALA A 162 11.86 -6.98 -10.40
N GLU A 163 12.93 -6.76 -11.16
CA GLU A 163 12.78 -6.31 -12.57
C GLU A 163 12.33 -7.43 -13.51
N GLU A 164 12.67 -8.68 -13.19
CA GLU A 164 12.23 -9.86 -13.93
C GLU A 164 11.93 -11.03 -12.99
N ILE A 165 10.68 -11.47 -13.00
CA ILE A 165 10.23 -12.67 -12.30
C ILE A 165 10.39 -13.89 -13.22
N THR A 166 11.29 -14.81 -12.86
CA THR A 166 11.54 -16.01 -13.65
C THR A 166 10.34 -16.95 -13.64
N LYS A 167 10.19 -17.75 -14.70
CA LYS A 167 9.12 -18.77 -14.76
C LYS A 167 9.15 -19.73 -13.56
N THR A 168 10.35 -20.17 -13.14
CA THR A 168 10.47 -21.06 -11.99
C THR A 168 9.96 -20.41 -10.70
N VAL A 169 10.36 -19.16 -10.43
CA VAL A 169 9.89 -18.43 -9.23
C VAL A 169 8.37 -18.24 -9.30
N ARG A 170 7.83 -17.81 -10.45
CA ARG A 170 6.39 -17.64 -10.68
C ARG A 170 5.61 -18.94 -10.44
N ASP A 171 6.07 -20.06 -10.98
CA ASP A 171 5.37 -21.35 -10.85
C ASP A 171 5.37 -21.84 -9.40
N VAL A 172 6.46 -21.63 -8.65
CA VAL A 172 6.53 -21.98 -7.22
C VAL A 172 5.63 -21.06 -6.40
N VAL A 173 5.71 -19.74 -6.60
CA VAL A 173 4.86 -18.76 -5.90
C VAL A 173 3.38 -19.05 -6.15
N ARG A 174 2.98 -19.37 -7.38
CA ARG A 174 1.61 -19.79 -7.71
C ARG A 174 1.19 -21.06 -6.97
N TYR A 175 2.09 -22.04 -6.83
CA TYR A 175 1.79 -23.26 -6.08
C TYR A 175 1.61 -22.97 -4.59
N LEU A 176 2.49 -22.16 -3.99
CA LEU A 176 2.43 -21.78 -2.58
C LEU A 176 1.17 -20.97 -2.25
N SER A 177 0.79 -20.02 -3.11
CA SER A 177 -0.43 -19.22 -2.92
C SER A 177 -1.72 -19.99 -3.22
N GLY A 178 -1.73 -20.80 -4.28
CA GLY A 178 -2.90 -21.57 -4.68
C GLY A 178 -3.19 -22.74 -3.75
N SER A 179 -2.19 -23.62 -3.55
CA SER A 179 -2.33 -24.89 -2.84
C SER A 179 -1.76 -24.87 -1.42
N GLY A 180 -0.69 -24.11 -1.19
CA GLY A 180 -0.04 -23.99 0.13
C GLY A 180 -0.72 -23.02 1.09
N ASN A 181 -1.67 -22.21 0.59
CA ASN A 181 -2.34 -21.15 1.34
C ASN A 181 -1.39 -20.16 2.01
N ILE A 182 -0.26 -19.86 1.36
CA ILE A 182 0.70 -18.83 1.78
C ILE A 182 0.40 -17.57 0.99
N ASP A 183 0.18 -16.44 1.66
CA ASP A 183 -0.02 -15.15 0.98
C ASP A 183 1.33 -14.62 0.47
N ILE A 184 1.72 -15.07 -0.71
CA ILE A 184 2.97 -14.71 -1.38
C ILE A 184 2.69 -14.19 -2.79
N ASN A 185 3.22 -13.00 -3.07
CA ASN A 185 2.97 -12.24 -4.28
C ASN A 185 4.29 -11.83 -4.95
N CYS A 186 4.27 -11.71 -6.27
CA CYS A 186 5.38 -11.17 -7.03
C CYS A 186 4.97 -9.86 -7.67
N MET A 187 5.81 -8.83 -7.55
CA MET A 187 5.65 -7.57 -8.28
C MET A 187 6.85 -7.36 -9.19
N LYS A 188 6.57 -7.08 -10.46
CA LYS A 188 7.58 -6.63 -11.41
C LYS A 188 7.70 -5.11 -11.34
N TYR A 189 8.91 -4.56 -11.42
CA TYR A 189 9.11 -3.13 -11.65
C TYR A 189 10.03 -2.84 -12.84
N GLU A 190 9.82 -1.70 -13.49
CA GLU A 190 10.70 -1.18 -14.54
C GLU A 190 10.93 0.31 -14.33
N VAL A 191 12.19 0.73 -14.35
CA VAL A 191 12.58 2.14 -14.22
C VAL A 191 12.96 2.69 -15.59
N PHE A 192 12.38 3.84 -15.91
CA PHE A 192 12.63 4.58 -17.13
C PHE A 192 13.12 5.97 -16.78
N LYS A 193 14.07 6.49 -17.56
CA LYS A 193 14.52 7.88 -17.45
C LYS A 193 14.11 8.64 -18.70
N ALA A 194 13.37 9.73 -18.54
CA ALA A 194 13.04 10.63 -19.62
C ALA A 194 14.20 11.58 -19.93
N GLY A 195 14.22 12.12 -21.15
CA GLY A 195 15.29 13.00 -21.63
C GLY A 195 15.43 14.32 -20.86
N ASN A 196 14.40 14.73 -20.12
CA ASN A 196 14.41 15.88 -19.21
C ASN A 196 15.00 15.58 -17.81
N GLY A 197 15.41 14.33 -17.56
CA GLY A 197 15.97 13.88 -16.28
C GLY A 197 14.96 13.28 -15.31
N GLU A 198 13.67 13.27 -15.62
CA GLU A 198 12.63 12.66 -14.78
C GLU A 198 12.69 11.12 -14.83
N PHE A 199 12.31 10.49 -13.71
CA PHE A 199 12.20 9.04 -13.60
C PHE A 199 10.74 8.61 -13.59
N TYR A 200 10.44 7.54 -14.31
CA TYR A 200 9.15 6.87 -14.29
C TYR A 200 9.35 5.43 -13.85
N ILE A 201 8.53 5.00 -12.90
CA ILE A 201 8.53 3.63 -12.40
C ILE A 201 7.22 3.00 -12.82
N SER A 202 7.29 1.90 -13.58
CA SER A 202 6.15 1.04 -13.83
C SER A 202 6.20 -0.12 -12.86
N THR A 203 5.12 -0.37 -12.14
CA THR A 203 4.93 -1.57 -11.32
C THR A 203 3.82 -2.44 -11.91
N GLU A 204 3.95 -3.75 -11.81
CA GLU A 204 2.97 -4.72 -12.28
C GLU A 204 2.92 -5.91 -11.31
N MET A 205 1.78 -6.13 -10.67
CA MET A 205 1.56 -7.32 -9.87
C MET A 205 1.43 -8.55 -10.79
N ASP A 206 2.11 -9.64 -10.46
CA ASP A 206 2.01 -10.89 -11.22
C ASP A 206 0.68 -11.58 -10.89
N LYS A 207 -0.38 -11.18 -11.60
CA LYS A 207 -1.75 -11.70 -11.46
C LYS A 207 -1.89 -13.17 -11.83
N SER A 208 -0.83 -13.83 -12.29
CA SER A 208 -0.88 -15.26 -12.59
C SER A 208 -1.02 -16.15 -11.33
N ASN A 209 -1.05 -15.54 -10.14
CA ASN A 209 -1.35 -16.18 -8.86
C ASN A 209 -2.85 -16.48 -8.60
N ILE A 210 -3.76 -16.17 -9.54
CA ILE A 210 -5.16 -16.58 -9.39
C ILE A 210 -5.24 -18.13 -9.42
N PRO A 211 -5.79 -18.79 -8.38
CA PRO A 211 -5.91 -20.23 -8.36
C PRO A 211 -6.71 -20.73 -9.55
N ILE A 212 -6.18 -21.70 -10.30
CA ILE A 212 -6.97 -22.49 -11.24
C ILE A 212 -7.97 -23.29 -10.40
N SER A 213 -9.21 -22.81 -10.32
CA SER A 213 -10.22 -23.35 -9.43
C SER A 213 -10.52 -24.83 -9.71
N LYS A 214 -10.43 -25.68 -8.68
CA LYS A 214 -11.42 -26.73 -8.43
C LYS A 214 -11.94 -26.59 -7.00
N SER A 215 -13.24 -26.38 -6.92
CA SER A 215 -14.13 -26.29 -5.76
C SER A 215 -13.98 -25.13 -4.76
N THR A 216 -15.10 -24.44 -4.65
CA THR A 216 -15.61 -23.53 -3.63
C THR A 216 -15.30 -23.96 -2.20
N SER A 217 -14.37 -23.25 -1.57
CA SER A 217 -14.46 -22.91 -0.15
C SER A 217 -14.25 -21.42 -0.03
N LEU A 218 -15.16 -20.75 0.66
CA LEU A 218 -15.17 -19.31 0.90
C LEU A 218 -13.84 -18.91 1.54
N ARG A 219 -12.96 -18.27 0.75
CA ARG A 219 -11.72 -17.68 1.24
C ARG A 219 -12.04 -16.30 1.81
N THR A 220 -11.86 -16.13 3.12
CA THR A 220 -11.59 -14.83 3.73
C THR A 220 -10.10 -14.54 3.57
N ASN A 221 -9.63 -14.39 2.33
CA ASN A 221 -8.26 -13.97 2.08
C ASN A 221 -8.21 -12.45 2.15
N SER A 222 -7.35 -11.95 3.03
CA SER A 222 -7.02 -10.55 3.28
C SER A 222 -6.26 -9.87 2.13
N THR A 223 -6.48 -10.31 0.89
CA THR A 223 -6.15 -9.49 -0.27
C THR A 223 -7.10 -8.29 -0.24
N GLY A 224 -6.63 -7.13 -0.68
CA GLY A 224 -7.48 -5.96 -0.92
C GLY A 224 -8.74 -6.31 -1.73
N TRP A 225 -9.66 -5.36 -1.79
CA TRP A 225 -10.93 -5.49 -2.50
C TRP A 225 -10.79 -6.18 -3.89
N ASN A 226 -11.43 -7.34 -4.05
CA ASN A 226 -11.36 -8.17 -5.27
C ASN A 226 -12.52 -7.91 -6.26
N GLY A 227 -13.32 -6.86 -6.07
CA GLY A 227 -14.44 -6.58 -6.95
C GLY A 227 -14.04 -5.79 -8.19
N GLU A 228 -14.88 -5.86 -9.23
CA GLU A 228 -14.61 -5.25 -10.53
C GLU A 228 -14.55 -3.72 -10.50
N ILE A 229 -15.21 -3.10 -9.52
CA ILE A 229 -15.28 -1.64 -9.36
C ILE A 229 -14.21 -1.20 -8.36
N PRO A 230 -13.30 -0.29 -8.69
CA PRO A 230 -12.27 0.18 -7.75
C PRO A 230 -12.86 0.75 -6.44
N VAL A 231 -12.16 0.54 -5.31
CA VAL A 231 -12.61 1.00 -3.98
C VAL A 231 -12.92 2.50 -3.97
N LYS A 232 -12.05 3.33 -4.57
CA LYS A 232 -12.26 4.78 -4.71
C LYS A 232 -13.64 5.14 -5.29
N GLN A 233 -14.11 4.38 -6.28
CA GLN A 233 -15.38 4.64 -6.94
C GLN A 233 -16.55 4.19 -6.06
N ILE A 234 -16.42 3.03 -5.41
CA ILE A 234 -17.40 2.53 -4.44
C ILE A 234 -17.57 3.52 -3.29
N VAL A 235 -16.47 4.01 -2.73
CA VAL A 235 -16.46 4.99 -1.63
C VAL A 235 -17.08 6.31 -2.07
N LYS A 236 -16.71 6.82 -3.25
CA LYS A 236 -17.30 8.04 -3.78
C LYS A 236 -18.82 7.92 -3.94
N THR A 237 -19.30 6.84 -4.57
CA THR A 237 -20.74 6.60 -4.75
C THR A 237 -21.46 6.49 -3.41
N ALA A 238 -20.87 5.83 -2.42
CA ALA A 238 -21.45 5.76 -1.08
C ALA A 238 -21.53 7.13 -0.39
N VAL A 239 -20.50 7.97 -0.53
CA VAL A 239 -20.54 9.36 -0.03
C VAL A 239 -21.66 10.16 -0.70
N ASP A 240 -21.78 10.08 -2.03
CA ASP A 240 -22.84 10.78 -2.79
C ASP A 240 -24.23 10.36 -2.26
N MET A 241 -24.48 9.06 -2.08
CA MET A 241 -25.74 8.52 -1.52
C MET A 241 -26.02 8.99 -0.08
N VAL A 242 -25.00 9.02 0.79
CA VAL A 242 -25.17 9.52 2.16
C VAL A 242 -25.58 11.00 2.14
N LEU A 243 -24.96 11.78 1.27
CA LEU A 243 -25.19 13.22 1.14
C LEU A 243 -26.54 13.57 0.52
N GLU A 244 -27.13 12.73 -0.34
CA GLU A 244 -28.49 12.94 -0.87
C GLU A 244 -29.55 13.12 0.23
N SER A 245 -29.32 12.50 1.39
CA SER A 245 -30.22 12.57 2.55
C SER A 245 -29.87 13.68 3.56
N ARG A 246 -28.85 14.52 3.28
CA ARG A 246 -28.26 15.47 4.23
C ARG A 246 -28.32 16.90 3.73
N THR A 247 -28.88 17.80 4.53
CA THR A 247 -28.97 19.24 4.21
C THR A 247 -27.75 20.05 4.65
N ASP A 248 -26.98 19.54 5.61
CA ASP A 248 -25.76 20.18 6.13
C ASP A 248 -24.50 19.87 5.30
N GLY A 249 -24.60 18.91 4.37
CA GLY A 249 -23.48 18.46 3.54
C GLY A 249 -22.39 17.72 4.33
N ILE A 250 -22.70 17.24 5.55
CA ILE A 250 -21.75 16.55 6.43
C ILE A 250 -22.03 15.05 6.44
N PHE A 251 -20.95 14.26 6.40
CA PHE A 251 -20.98 12.81 6.55
C PHE A 251 -19.87 12.32 7.49
N THR A 252 -19.98 11.07 7.94
CA THR A 252 -18.97 10.39 8.76
C THR A 252 -18.45 9.13 8.07
N ALA A 253 -17.23 8.72 8.40
CA ALA A 253 -16.68 7.46 7.91
C ALA A 253 -17.57 6.26 8.27
N LYS A 254 -18.22 6.27 9.45
CA LYS A 254 -19.14 5.21 9.89
C LYS A 254 -20.34 5.05 8.95
N GLU A 255 -20.94 6.16 8.51
CA GLU A 255 -22.07 6.14 7.59
C GLU A 255 -21.67 5.59 6.22
N VAL A 256 -20.54 6.06 5.67
CA VAL A 256 -20.00 5.58 4.39
C VAL A 256 -19.67 4.10 4.45
N ILE A 257 -18.97 3.65 5.50
CA ILE A 257 -18.65 2.24 5.73
C ILE A 257 -19.93 1.39 5.78
N SER A 258 -20.96 1.84 6.48
CA SER A 258 -22.26 1.15 6.54
C SER A 258 -22.90 1.04 5.16
N GLN A 259 -22.87 2.13 4.38
CA GLN A 259 -23.44 2.17 3.04
C GLN A 259 -22.72 1.22 2.08
N VAL A 260 -21.38 1.23 2.09
CA VAL A 260 -20.56 0.34 1.26
C VAL A 260 -20.81 -1.12 1.61
N ILE A 261 -20.75 -1.51 2.89
CA ILE A 261 -20.90 -2.91 3.31
C ILE A 261 -22.29 -3.48 3.02
N THR A 262 -23.31 -2.61 2.99
CA THR A 262 -24.67 -3.04 2.62
C THR A 262 -24.71 -3.55 1.18
N GLN A 263 -23.90 -2.98 0.27
CA GLN A 263 -23.84 -3.38 -1.13
C GLN A 263 -22.68 -4.34 -1.44
N TYR A 264 -21.58 -4.22 -0.68
CA TYR A 264 -20.31 -4.89 -0.89
C TYR A 264 -19.79 -5.43 0.44
N SER A 265 -20.43 -6.49 0.96
CA SER A 265 -20.17 -7.05 2.30
C SER A 265 -18.72 -7.47 2.54
N ASP A 266 -18.03 -7.84 1.48
CA ASP A 266 -16.68 -8.39 1.52
C ASP A 266 -15.60 -7.29 1.48
N CYS A 267 -16.00 -6.02 1.29
CA CYS A 267 -15.07 -4.90 1.30
C CYS A 267 -14.58 -4.63 2.74
N ASN A 268 -13.26 -4.59 2.92
CA ASN A 268 -12.67 -4.36 4.23
C ASN A 268 -12.97 -2.93 4.72
N LYS A 269 -13.52 -2.83 5.95
CA LYS A 269 -13.85 -1.57 6.64
C LYS A 269 -12.67 -0.60 6.74
N SER A 270 -11.49 -1.15 6.96
CA SER A 270 -10.24 -0.42 7.04
C SER A 270 -9.92 0.21 5.69
N THR A 271 -9.94 -0.57 4.61
CA THR A 271 -9.70 -0.09 3.24
C THR A 271 -10.65 1.04 2.83
N ILE A 272 -11.95 0.92 3.15
CA ILE A 272 -12.95 1.99 2.90
C ILE A 272 -12.55 3.29 3.63
N ARG A 273 -12.13 3.18 4.89
CA ARG A 273 -11.70 4.33 5.70
C ARG A 273 -10.42 4.94 5.16
N CYS A 274 -9.42 4.12 4.85
CA CYS A 274 -8.16 4.57 4.27
C CYS A 274 -8.37 5.32 2.96
N GLN A 275 -9.31 4.86 2.11
CA GLN A 275 -9.69 5.59 0.90
C GLN A 275 -10.27 6.98 1.20
N LEU A 276 -11.15 7.11 2.21
CA LEU A 276 -11.65 8.42 2.64
C LEU A 276 -10.52 9.35 3.06
N TYR A 277 -9.51 8.83 3.78
CA TYR A 277 -8.36 9.62 4.23
C TYR A 277 -7.43 10.02 3.10
N ALA A 278 -7.19 9.12 2.14
CA ALA A 278 -6.41 9.41 0.95
C ALA A 278 -7.01 10.59 0.17
N ASP A 279 -8.33 10.59 -0.02
CA ASP A 279 -9.04 11.63 -0.77
C ASP A 279 -9.41 12.86 0.06
N CYS A 280 -9.03 12.91 1.35
CA CYS A 280 -9.30 14.05 2.22
C CYS A 280 -8.09 14.98 2.34
N VAL A 281 -8.21 16.19 1.77
CA VAL A 281 -7.07 17.09 1.51
C VAL A 281 -6.30 17.56 2.75
N ASN A 282 -6.97 17.67 3.89
CA ASN A 282 -6.42 18.21 5.14
C ASN A 282 -6.37 17.16 6.26
N HIS A 283 -6.51 15.87 5.92
CA HIS A 283 -6.48 14.80 6.89
C HIS A 283 -5.01 14.40 7.20
N SER A 284 -4.65 14.26 8.47
CA SER A 284 -3.26 13.99 8.90
C SER A 284 -2.68 12.69 8.33
N SER A 285 -3.50 11.65 8.18
CA SER A 285 -3.09 10.37 7.60
C SER A 285 -2.94 10.37 6.08
N ARG A 286 -3.33 11.45 5.37
CA ARG A 286 -3.22 11.57 3.91
C ARG A 286 -1.80 11.29 3.41
N LYS A 287 -0.79 11.71 4.17
CA LYS A 287 0.65 11.50 3.89
C LYS A 287 1.05 10.03 3.69
N HIS A 288 0.26 9.06 4.19
CA HIS A 288 0.52 7.62 4.03
C HIS A 288 -0.02 7.04 2.72
N TYR A 289 -0.79 7.83 1.96
CA TYR A 289 -1.49 7.44 0.73
C TYR A 289 -1.12 8.36 -0.44
N LYS A 290 0.18 8.61 -0.63
CA LYS A 290 0.70 9.40 -1.76
C LYS A 290 0.34 8.69 -3.08
N GLY A 291 0.19 9.42 -4.19
CA GLY A 291 0.13 8.82 -5.54
C GLY A 291 -1.25 8.49 -6.14
N GLY A 292 -2.34 8.47 -5.35
CA GLY A 292 -3.69 8.14 -5.85
C GLY A 292 -4.82 9.08 -5.39
N GLN A 293 -4.47 10.25 -4.87
CA GLN A 293 -5.38 11.20 -4.20
C GLN A 293 -6.25 11.96 -5.21
N LEU A 294 -7.57 11.99 -5.00
CA LEU A 294 -8.54 12.67 -5.88
C LEU A 294 -9.05 14.01 -5.33
N ASP A 295 -8.64 14.39 -4.11
CA ASP A 295 -9.00 15.65 -3.45
C ASP A 295 -10.51 15.90 -3.41
N LEU A 296 -11.24 14.92 -2.90
CA LEU A 296 -12.70 14.94 -2.88
C LEU A 296 -13.27 15.48 -1.58
N TYR A 297 -12.56 15.31 -0.46
CA TYR A 297 -13.11 15.50 0.88
C TYR A 297 -12.32 16.50 1.72
N TYR A 298 -13.01 17.11 2.68
CA TYR A 298 -12.42 18.01 3.67
C TYR A 298 -12.87 17.59 5.07
N PHE A 299 -11.91 17.43 5.96
CA PHE A 299 -12.12 17.05 7.35
C PHE A 299 -12.51 18.27 8.18
N VAL A 300 -13.66 18.19 8.86
CA VAL A 300 -14.19 19.28 9.70
C VAL A 300 -14.02 19.03 11.20
N GLY A 301 -13.35 17.94 11.59
CA GLY A 301 -13.10 17.56 12.98
C GLY A 301 -14.12 16.58 13.55
N ASN A 302 -13.68 15.80 14.55
CA ASN A 302 -14.47 14.77 15.25
C ASN A 302 -15.02 13.69 14.30
N GLY A 303 -14.20 13.16 13.39
CA GLY A 303 -14.61 12.10 12.46
C GLY A 303 -15.64 12.53 11.40
N ARG A 304 -15.82 13.84 11.19
CA ARG A 304 -16.78 14.41 10.24
C ARG A 304 -16.07 14.99 9.02
N PHE A 305 -16.72 14.83 7.87
CA PHE A 305 -16.23 15.18 6.55
C PHE A 305 -17.29 15.93 5.76
N ARG A 306 -16.85 16.67 4.75
CA ARG A 306 -17.69 17.25 3.70
C ARG A 306 -16.97 17.17 2.36
N LEU A 307 -17.65 17.53 1.27
CA LEU A 307 -16.99 17.71 -0.02
C LEU A 307 -15.97 18.87 0.05
N PHE A 308 -14.80 18.65 -0.52
CA PHE A 308 -13.76 19.65 -0.69
C PHE A 308 -14.20 20.72 -1.69
N ASN A 309 -13.86 21.98 -1.40
CA ASN A 309 -14.09 23.09 -2.31
C ASN A 309 -12.81 23.92 -2.44
N ARG A 310 -12.07 23.73 -3.53
CA ARG A 310 -10.78 24.39 -3.78
C ARG A 310 -10.84 25.91 -3.65
N ASN A 311 -11.93 26.54 -4.09
CA ASN A 311 -12.08 28.01 -4.01
C ASN A 311 -12.22 28.51 -2.57
N LYS A 312 -12.82 27.71 -1.68
CA LYS A 312 -13.04 28.07 -0.27
C LYS A 312 -11.86 27.61 0.61
N ASP A 313 -11.31 26.45 0.31
CA ASP A 313 -10.43 25.70 1.20
C ASP A 313 -8.94 25.88 0.86
N GLY A 314 -8.64 26.43 -0.33
CA GLY A 314 -7.29 26.65 -0.82
C GLY A 314 -6.67 25.41 -1.46
N GLU A 315 -5.36 25.45 -1.65
CA GLU A 315 -4.58 24.34 -2.20
C GLU A 315 -3.86 23.58 -1.08
N TRP A 316 -3.66 22.29 -1.27
CA TRP A 316 -3.09 21.38 -0.28
C TRP A 316 -2.09 20.45 -0.96
N ASN A 317 -1.01 20.10 -0.27
CA ASN A 317 0.00 19.19 -0.78
C ASN A 317 -0.34 17.72 -0.46
N ALA A 318 0.51 16.78 -0.91
CA ALA A 318 0.31 15.36 -0.69
C ALA A 318 0.45 14.92 0.78
N ASP A 319 1.04 15.76 1.63
CA ASP A 319 1.21 15.54 3.07
C ASP A 319 0.04 16.08 3.90
N GLY A 320 -0.93 16.73 3.24
CA GLY A 320 -2.10 17.31 3.90
C GLY A 320 -1.84 18.69 4.51
N GLU A 321 -0.82 19.39 4.02
CA GLU A 321 -0.47 20.75 4.44
C GLU A 321 -0.97 21.76 3.41
N LYS A 322 -1.42 22.92 3.89
CA LYS A 322 -1.95 23.98 3.03
C LYS A 322 -0.82 24.67 2.27
N ILE A 323 -0.97 24.83 0.96
CA ILE A 323 -0.07 25.59 0.10
C ILE A 323 -0.53 27.05 0.13
N GLU A 324 0.40 27.95 0.45
CA GLU A 324 0.16 29.41 0.51
C GLU A 324 -0.01 30.04 -0.87
#